data_AF-G7GZN8-F1
#
_entry.id   AF-G7GZN8-F1
#
_cell.length_a   1.000
_cell.length_b   1.000
_cell.length_c   1.000
_cell.angle_alpha   90.00
_cell.angle_beta   90.00
_cell.angle_gamma   90.00
#
_symmetry.space_group_name_H-M   'P 1'
#
loop_
_entity.id
_entity.type
_entity.pdbx_description
1 polymer ?
#
loop_
_entity_poly.entity_id
_entity_poly.type
_entity_poly.pdbx_seq_one_letter_code
_entity_poly.pdbx_strand_id
1 'polypeptide(L)'
;MATRVDSWIWSIRLTKTRSAAGAACRAGHVRVNGATAKPAQVVTVGDEVRVRIGGRERIVEVAREVSKRVSAPIATACYIDKSPPPPSKEVLASQPRRDRGAGRPTKRERRELDRFRTSMPLVAILAAIVLAVAGCGGGGSNGAGKNDEGPPEAPAEAGTGPHFGECGGVTTEEVIRITGFGGLQNMVNNTSSCEWSSNNLRSGAVASFNWYRGSPIDRERATEQLSRAVTKDIEINGHKGFIAWDNTICEIGIAFGADFFEWSVRADYASEMSTEKICDATRTLSRMSIERSS
;
A
#
# COMPACT_ATOMS: atom_id res chain seq x y z
N MET A 1 -22.13 -0.80 28.53
CA MET A 1 -21.69 -2.18 28.84
C MET A 1 -20.20 -2.24 28.57
N ALA A 2 -19.39 -2.73 29.52
CA ALA A 2 -17.96 -2.84 29.32
C ALA A 2 -17.62 -3.92 28.28
N THR A 3 -16.90 -3.55 27.22
CA THR A 3 -16.52 -4.48 26.16
C THR A 3 -15.14 -5.06 26.43
N ARG A 4 -15.02 -6.39 26.53
CA ARG A 4 -13.74 -7.08 26.73
C ARG A 4 -12.92 -7.11 25.44
N VAL A 5 -11.60 -6.94 25.54
CA VAL A 5 -10.67 -6.95 24.42
C VAL A 5 -10.75 -8.25 23.62
N ASP A 6 -10.87 -9.42 24.28
CA ASP A 6 -10.97 -10.71 23.58
C ASP A 6 -12.26 -10.82 22.74
N SER A 7 -13.36 -10.30 23.27
CA SER A 7 -14.63 -10.23 22.58
C SER A 7 -14.59 -9.21 21.46
N TRP A 8 -13.93 -8.07 21.69
CA TRP A 8 -13.85 -6.98 20.72
C TRP A 8 -13.03 -7.36 19.49
N ILE A 9 -11.78 -7.84 19.66
CA ILE A 9 -10.92 -8.22 18.52
C ILE A 9 -11.51 -9.38 17.69
N TRP A 10 -12.28 -10.26 18.33
CA TRP A 10 -13.07 -11.27 17.62
C TRP A 10 -14.27 -10.66 16.89
N SER A 11 -14.95 -9.72 17.53
CA SER A 11 -16.14 -9.06 16.98
C SER A 11 -15.82 -8.30 15.69
N ILE A 12 -14.69 -7.59 15.67
CA ILE A 12 -14.15 -6.88 14.50
C ILE A 12 -13.31 -7.76 13.57
N ARG A 13 -13.35 -9.09 13.74
CA ARG A 13 -12.78 -10.09 12.82
C ARG A 13 -11.24 -10.09 12.70
N LEU A 14 -10.50 -9.50 13.65
CA LEU A 14 -9.04 -9.66 13.71
C LEU A 14 -8.64 -11.11 14.04
N THR A 15 -9.48 -11.83 14.78
CA THR A 15 -9.33 -13.27 15.03
C THR A 15 -10.49 -14.06 14.41
N LYS A 16 -10.21 -15.30 14.01
CA LYS A 16 -11.22 -16.19 13.41
C LYS A 16 -12.30 -16.63 14.41
N THR A 17 -11.91 -16.85 15.67
CA THR A 17 -12.78 -17.36 16.75
C THR A 17 -12.50 -16.62 18.06
N ARG A 18 -13.50 -16.59 18.95
CA ARG A 18 -13.37 -16.00 20.30
C ARG A 18 -12.34 -16.74 21.14
N SER A 19 -12.23 -18.07 20.99
CA SER A 19 -11.21 -18.87 21.67
C SER A 19 -9.79 -18.48 21.23
N ALA A 20 -9.58 -18.19 19.94
CA ALA A 20 -8.30 -17.71 19.42
C ALA A 20 -7.95 -16.31 19.96
N ALA A 21 -8.93 -15.42 20.12
CA ALA A 21 -8.74 -14.12 20.76
C ALA A 21 -8.25 -14.25 22.21
N GLY A 22 -8.93 -15.09 23.00
CA GLY A 22 -8.54 -15.34 24.39
C GLY A 22 -7.16 -16.00 24.49
N ALA A 23 -6.82 -16.92 23.58
CA ALA A 23 -5.50 -17.54 23.53
C ALA A 23 -4.41 -16.52 23.18
N ALA A 24 -4.65 -15.63 22.21
CA ALA A 24 -3.73 -14.57 21.84
C ALA A 24 -3.44 -13.60 23.01
N CYS A 25 -4.47 -13.22 23.77
CA CYS A 25 -4.30 -12.41 24.98
C CYS A 25 -3.42 -13.12 26.02
N ARG A 26 -3.70 -14.40 26.33
CA ARG A 26 -2.90 -15.19 27.29
C ARG A 26 -1.45 -15.40 26.85
N ALA A 27 -1.20 -15.51 25.54
CA ALA A 27 0.13 -15.65 24.97
C ALA A 27 0.91 -14.32 24.86
N GLY A 28 0.34 -13.20 25.34
CA GLY A 28 0.98 -11.88 25.26
C GLY A 28 1.04 -11.30 23.85
N HIS A 29 0.18 -11.77 22.94
CA HIS A 29 0.09 -11.28 21.56
C HIS A 29 -0.89 -10.11 21.39
N VAL A 30 -1.63 -9.78 22.44
CA VAL A 30 -2.55 -8.64 22.47
C VAL A 30 -2.05 -7.63 23.49
N ARG A 31 -1.93 -6.38 23.08
CA ARG A 31 -1.63 -5.24 23.95
C ARG A 31 -2.70 -4.17 23.81
N VAL A 32 -3.03 -3.51 24.90
CA VAL A 32 -3.90 -2.33 24.94
C VAL A 32 -3.07 -1.21 25.55
N ASN A 33 -2.94 -0.09 24.83
CA ASN A 33 -2.13 1.07 25.22
C ASN A 33 -0.70 0.67 25.65
N GLY A 34 -0.07 -0.21 24.88
CA GLY A 34 1.29 -0.69 25.11
C GLY A 34 1.43 -1.81 26.16
N ALA A 35 0.43 -2.05 27.02
CA ALA A 35 0.47 -3.07 28.06
C ALA A 35 -0.15 -4.40 27.59
N THR A 36 0.43 -5.53 27.98
CA THR A 36 -0.13 -6.86 27.68
C THR A 36 -1.52 -7.02 28.30
N ALA A 37 -2.50 -7.39 27.47
CA ALA A 37 -3.89 -7.42 27.90
C ALA A 37 -4.34 -8.81 28.35
N LYS A 38 -5.00 -8.88 29.51
CA LYS A 38 -5.77 -10.08 29.90
C LYS A 38 -7.02 -10.16 29.02
N PRO A 39 -7.55 -11.37 28.71
CA PRO A 39 -8.74 -11.51 27.85
C PRO A 39 -9.93 -10.66 28.30
N ALA A 40 -10.13 -10.53 29.62
CA ALA A 40 -11.25 -9.78 30.20
C ALA A 40 -10.99 -8.27 30.35
N GLN A 41 -9.83 -7.75 29.92
CA GLN A 41 -9.55 -6.32 29.97
C GLN A 41 -10.57 -5.56 29.13
N VAL A 42 -11.12 -4.48 29.68
CA VAL A 42 -12.09 -3.63 29.00
C VAL A 42 -11.37 -2.72 28.01
N VAL A 43 -11.96 -2.54 26.84
CA VAL A 43 -11.55 -1.54 25.84
C VAL A 43 -12.58 -0.44 25.76
N THR A 44 -12.12 0.77 25.49
CA THR A 44 -12.89 2.00 25.34
C THR A 44 -12.50 2.69 24.04
N VAL A 45 -13.38 3.55 23.52
CA VAL A 45 -13.08 4.34 22.32
C VAL A 45 -11.82 5.19 22.54
N GLY A 46 -10.91 5.18 21.57
CA GLY A 46 -9.60 5.82 21.62
C GLY A 46 -8.46 4.92 22.10
N ASP A 47 -8.75 3.73 22.66
CA ASP A 47 -7.70 2.79 23.05
C ASP A 47 -6.95 2.25 21.81
N GLU A 48 -5.62 2.17 21.90
CA GLU A 48 -4.81 1.48 20.91
C GLU A 48 -4.70 -0.01 21.24
N VAL A 49 -5.16 -0.86 20.33
CA VAL A 49 -5.08 -2.31 20.45
C VAL A 49 -4.09 -2.86 19.42
N ARG A 50 -3.00 -3.45 19.90
CA ARG A 50 -2.02 -4.17 19.08
C ARG A 50 -2.26 -5.65 19.15
N VAL A 51 -2.37 -6.30 18.00
CA VAL A 51 -2.66 -7.74 17.88
C VAL A 51 -1.65 -8.38 16.94
N ARG A 52 -0.87 -9.34 17.44
CA ARG A 52 0.09 -10.10 16.65
C ARG A 52 -0.45 -11.48 16.29
N ILE A 53 -0.85 -11.67 15.04
CA ILE A 53 -1.45 -12.92 14.54
C ILE A 53 -0.86 -13.24 13.16
N GLY A 54 -0.52 -14.52 12.93
CA GLY A 54 -0.09 -15.00 11.62
C GLY A 54 1.20 -14.35 11.12
N GLY A 55 2.11 -13.99 12.03
CA GLY A 55 3.37 -13.32 11.69
C GLY A 55 3.22 -11.83 11.35
N ARG A 56 2.01 -11.27 11.41
CA ARG A 56 1.73 -9.85 11.17
C ARG A 56 1.27 -9.17 12.45
N GLU A 57 1.73 -7.94 12.65
CA GLU A 57 1.19 -7.03 13.66
C GLU A 57 0.07 -6.18 13.05
N ARG A 58 -1.07 -6.13 13.74
CA ARG A 58 -2.15 -5.19 13.45
C ARG A 58 -2.23 -4.20 14.60
N ILE A 59 -2.27 -2.92 14.26
CA ILE A 59 -2.38 -1.82 15.22
C ILE A 59 -3.67 -1.11 14.87
N VAL A 60 -4.64 -1.12 15.78
CA VAL A 60 -5.95 -0.51 15.54
C VAL A 60 -6.35 0.34 16.72
N GLU A 61 -6.94 1.50 16.45
CA GLU A 61 -7.58 2.32 17.48
C GLU A 61 -9.08 2.00 17.55
N VAL A 62 -9.62 1.88 18.75
CA VAL A 62 -11.05 1.59 18.95
C VAL A 62 -11.88 2.82 18.56
N ALA A 63 -12.69 2.70 17.51
CA ALA A 63 -13.65 3.76 17.12
C ALA A 63 -15.07 3.45 17.63
N ARG A 64 -15.41 2.17 17.78
CA ARG A 64 -16.69 1.72 18.31
C ARG A 64 -16.55 0.43 19.11
N GLU A 65 -17.19 0.41 20.27
CA GLU A 65 -17.31 -0.78 21.11
C GLU A 65 -18.38 -1.74 20.57
N VAL A 66 -17.97 -2.96 20.23
CA VAL A 66 -18.85 -4.05 19.78
C VAL A 66 -18.52 -5.36 20.50
N SER A 67 -19.55 -6.07 20.96
CA SER A 67 -19.42 -7.33 21.69
C SER A 67 -19.93 -8.56 20.92
N LYS A 68 -20.69 -8.34 19.84
CA LYS A 68 -21.15 -9.36 18.90
C LYS A 68 -20.32 -9.29 17.63
N ARG A 69 -20.05 -10.44 17.01
CA ARG A 69 -19.37 -10.50 15.71
C ARG A 69 -20.20 -9.85 14.62
N VAL A 70 -19.58 -8.92 13.92
CA VAL A 70 -20.21 -8.15 12.84
C VAL A 70 -19.71 -8.57 11.46
N SER A 71 -20.41 -8.11 10.42
CA SER A 71 -20.00 -8.28 9.02
C SER A 71 -18.71 -7.51 8.73
N ALA A 72 -18.03 -7.83 7.63
CA ALA A 72 -16.76 -7.19 7.29
C ALA A 72 -16.87 -5.66 7.13
N PRO A 73 -17.89 -5.09 6.46
CA PRO A 73 -18.02 -3.63 6.35
C PRO A 73 -18.22 -2.95 7.70
N ILE A 74 -19.05 -3.54 8.57
CA ILE A 74 -19.31 -2.98 9.91
C ILE A 74 -18.06 -3.10 10.79
N ALA A 75 -17.29 -4.18 10.66
CA ALA A 75 -16.05 -4.36 11.40
C ALA A 75 -15.05 -3.22 11.11
N THR A 76 -14.85 -2.87 9.84
CA THR A 76 -13.95 -1.78 9.42
C THR A 76 -14.37 -0.44 10.02
N ALA A 77 -15.67 -0.18 10.15
CA ALA A 77 -16.16 1.06 10.78
C ALA A 77 -15.99 1.09 12.31
N CYS A 78 -15.59 -0.01 12.95
CA CYS A 78 -15.41 -0.07 14.41
C CYS A 78 -13.99 0.27 14.87
N TYR A 79 -13.04 0.47 13.95
CA TYR A 79 -11.66 0.79 14.29
C TYR A 79 -10.98 1.68 13.24
N ILE A 80 -9.94 2.40 13.65
CA ILE A 80 -9.03 3.10 12.73
C ILE A 80 -7.78 2.23 12.58
N ASP A 81 -7.44 1.86 11.35
CA ASP A 81 -6.26 1.03 11.08
C ASP A 81 -5.00 1.90 11.09
N LYS A 82 -4.10 1.62 12.04
CA LYS A 82 -2.77 2.22 12.17
C LYS A 82 -1.67 1.20 11.89
N SER A 83 -2.02 0.05 11.33
CA SER A 83 -1.05 -1.01 11.02
C SER A 83 -0.04 -0.50 9.99
N PRO A 84 1.25 -0.84 10.12
CA PRO A 84 2.19 -0.58 9.06
C PRO A 84 1.71 -1.23 7.76
N PRO A 85 1.99 -0.60 6.59
CA PRO A 85 1.67 -1.20 5.31
C PRO A 85 2.30 -2.60 5.25
N PRO A 86 1.60 -3.59 4.66
CA PRO A 86 2.18 -4.91 4.50
C PRO A 86 3.52 -4.78 3.74
N PRO A 87 4.54 -5.56 4.09
CA PRO A 87 5.78 -5.56 3.32
C PRO A 87 5.45 -5.84 1.85
N SER A 88 6.18 -5.16 0.95
CA SER A 88 5.94 -5.31 -0.49
C SER A 88 6.04 -6.78 -0.90
N LYS A 89 5.31 -7.18 -1.94
CA LYS A 89 5.34 -8.56 -2.45
C LYS A 89 6.76 -8.99 -2.82
N GLU A 90 7.59 -8.05 -3.26
CA GLU A 90 9.02 -8.25 -3.55
C GLU A 90 9.83 -8.58 -2.32
N VAL A 91 9.64 -7.88 -1.20
CA VAL A 91 10.31 -8.20 0.08
C VAL A 91 9.86 -9.56 0.59
N LEU A 92 8.59 -9.93 0.40
CA LEU A 92 8.09 -11.25 0.77
C LEU A 92 8.59 -12.38 -0.16
N ALA A 93 8.88 -12.05 -1.42
CA ALA A 93 9.42 -12.98 -2.41
C ALA A 93 10.94 -13.15 -2.28
N SER A 94 11.66 -12.12 -1.81
CA SER A 94 13.11 -12.16 -1.58
C SER A 94 13.50 -12.89 -0.29
N GLN A 95 12.53 -13.16 0.60
CA GLN A 95 12.79 -13.98 1.78
C GLN A 95 13.24 -15.38 1.35
N PRO A 96 14.44 -15.83 1.76
CA PRO A 96 14.95 -17.15 1.41
C PRO A 96 13.95 -18.24 1.82
N ARG A 97 13.39 -18.93 0.83
CA ARG A 97 12.52 -20.08 1.05
C ARG A 97 13.33 -21.35 0.90
N ARG A 98 13.14 -22.27 1.83
CA ARG A 98 13.72 -23.62 1.73
C ARG A 98 12.84 -24.46 0.80
N ASP A 99 13.46 -25.31 -0.01
CA ASP A 99 12.72 -26.16 -0.94
C ASP A 99 11.73 -27.07 -0.21
N ARG A 100 10.53 -27.20 -0.78
CA ARG A 100 9.48 -28.05 -0.24
C ARG A 100 9.98 -29.50 -0.23
N GLY A 101 10.02 -30.13 0.95
CA GLY A 101 10.53 -31.50 1.12
C GLY A 101 11.99 -31.60 1.57
N ALA A 102 12.72 -30.48 1.69
CA ALA A 102 14.13 -30.46 2.10
C ALA A 102 14.39 -30.85 3.57
N GLY A 103 13.36 -31.28 4.31
CA GLY A 103 13.46 -31.77 5.68
C GLY A 103 14.08 -30.79 6.68
N ARG A 104 14.44 -31.33 7.85
CA ARG A 104 15.19 -30.59 8.88
C ARG A 104 16.61 -30.30 8.38
N PRO A 105 17.20 -29.12 8.68
CA PRO A 105 18.56 -28.81 8.26
C PRO A 105 19.56 -29.89 8.65
N THR A 106 20.40 -30.28 7.69
CA THR A 106 21.48 -31.24 7.93
C THR A 106 22.52 -30.65 8.89
N LYS A 107 23.40 -31.48 9.47
CA LYS A 107 24.44 -31.00 10.40
C LYS A 107 25.36 -29.97 9.75
N ARG A 108 25.64 -30.11 8.45
CA ARG A 108 26.44 -29.18 7.66
C ARG A 108 25.71 -27.84 7.47
N GLU A 109 24.46 -27.87 6.99
CA GLU A 109 23.65 -26.66 6.82
C GLU A 109 23.43 -25.91 8.14
N ARG A 110 23.25 -26.65 9.24
CA ARG A 110 23.16 -26.03 10.58
C ARG A 110 24.46 -25.28 10.92
N ARG A 111 25.62 -25.87 10.67
CA ARG A 111 26.92 -25.22 10.92
C ARG A 111 27.13 -24.00 10.02
N GLU A 112 26.66 -24.04 8.79
CA GLU A 112 26.70 -22.91 7.85
C GLU A 112 25.77 -21.77 8.31
N LEU A 113 24.55 -22.09 8.75
CA LEU A 113 23.61 -21.13 9.35
C LEU A 113 24.14 -20.53 10.66
N ASP A 114 24.77 -21.33 11.52
CA ASP A 114 25.36 -20.86 12.77
C ASP A 114 26.57 -19.95 12.50
N ARG A 115 27.39 -20.28 11.48
CA ARG A 115 28.48 -19.41 11.01
C ARG A 115 27.94 -18.07 10.52
N PHE A 116 26.88 -18.09 9.69
CA PHE A 116 26.23 -16.89 9.16
C PHE A 116 25.64 -16.00 10.27
N ARG A 117 25.04 -16.61 11.31
CA ARG A 117 24.52 -15.91 12.49
C ARG A 117 25.62 -15.28 13.35
N THR A 118 26.78 -15.92 13.42
CA THR A 118 27.91 -15.45 14.22
C THR A 118 28.77 -14.43 13.45
N SER A 119 28.70 -14.41 12.10
CA SER A 119 29.51 -13.57 11.22
C SER A 119 28.84 -12.27 10.77
N MET A 120 27.65 -11.91 11.28
CA MET A 120 27.09 -10.57 11.06
C MET A 120 27.70 -9.58 12.07
N PRO A 121 28.53 -8.60 11.65
CA PRO A 121 28.87 -7.49 12.52
C PRO A 121 27.62 -6.61 12.74
N LEU A 122 27.51 -6.04 13.93
CA LEU A 122 26.49 -5.10 14.41
C LEU A 122 26.19 -3.95 13.42
N VAL A 123 25.23 -4.11 12.50
CA VAL A 123 24.68 -3.01 11.68
C VAL A 123 23.21 -2.72 12.03
N ALA A 124 22.68 -3.31 13.11
CA ALA A 124 21.27 -3.19 13.51
C ALA A 124 20.94 -1.98 14.43
N ILE A 125 21.75 -0.90 14.49
CA ILE A 125 21.52 0.21 15.45
C ILE A 125 21.24 1.59 14.82
N LEU A 126 21.37 1.80 13.50
CA LEU A 126 21.18 3.14 12.89
C LEU A 126 19.85 3.33 12.15
N ALA A 127 18.71 3.02 12.79
CA ALA A 127 17.39 3.31 12.21
C ALA A 127 16.40 3.96 13.20
N ALA A 128 16.88 4.55 14.30
CA ALA A 128 16.00 5.05 15.35
C ALA A 128 16.44 6.40 15.96
N ILE A 129 16.87 7.39 15.17
CA ILE A 129 16.98 8.79 15.64
C ILE A 129 16.73 9.76 14.46
N VAL A 130 15.46 10.03 14.11
CA VAL A 130 14.99 11.35 13.64
C VAL A 130 13.49 11.45 13.98
N LEU A 131 13.16 11.82 15.22
CA LEU A 131 11.82 12.28 15.63
C LEU A 131 11.98 13.24 16.81
N ALA A 132 12.53 14.40 16.49
CA ALA A 132 12.56 15.65 17.26
C ALA A 132 12.96 16.69 16.20
N VAL A 133 12.22 17.74 15.83
CA VAL A 133 11.43 18.69 16.60
C VAL A 133 10.50 19.41 15.60
N ALA A 134 9.20 19.48 15.89
CA ALA A 134 8.25 20.53 15.49
C ALA A 134 6.91 20.10 16.11
N GLY A 135 6.31 20.75 17.09
CA GLY A 135 6.19 22.19 17.31
C GLY A 135 4.69 22.47 17.35
N CYS A 136 4.15 22.72 18.54
CA CYS A 136 2.74 23.02 18.77
C CYS A 136 2.30 24.34 18.12
N GLY A 137 1.03 24.40 17.71
CA GLY A 137 0.26 25.60 17.40
C GLY A 137 -0.83 25.24 16.40
N GLY A 138 -2.11 25.54 16.54
CA GLY A 138 -2.89 26.38 17.45
C GLY A 138 -4.29 26.41 16.81
N GLY A 139 -5.36 26.40 17.61
CA GLY A 139 -6.72 26.18 17.15
C GLY A 139 -7.26 27.21 16.15
N GLY A 140 -8.22 26.77 15.34
CA GLY A 140 -9.03 27.61 14.47
C GLY A 140 -10.22 26.82 13.91
N SER A 141 -11.39 26.99 14.54
CA SER A 141 -12.68 26.50 14.07
C SER A 141 -13.22 27.38 12.93
N ASN A 142 -13.75 26.77 11.87
CA ASN A 142 -15.09 26.99 11.29
C ASN A 142 -15.12 26.73 9.79
N GLY A 143 -16.22 26.13 9.33
CA GLY A 143 -16.67 26.19 7.94
C GLY A 143 -17.01 24.85 7.31
N ALA A 144 -18.03 24.17 7.83
CA ALA A 144 -18.65 23.05 7.14
C ALA A 144 -19.40 23.55 5.89
N GLY A 145 -18.79 23.39 4.72
CA GLY A 145 -19.49 23.44 3.43
C GLY A 145 -20.14 22.09 3.14
N LYS A 146 -21.47 22.06 3.05
CA LYS A 146 -22.24 20.92 2.54
C LYS A 146 -21.91 20.71 1.06
N ASN A 147 -21.35 19.55 0.73
CA ASN A 147 -21.47 19.01 -0.63
C ASN A 147 -22.53 17.91 -0.58
N ASP A 148 -23.60 18.08 -1.37
CA ASP A 148 -24.61 17.06 -1.65
C ASP A 148 -23.97 15.95 -2.50
N GLU A 149 -23.49 14.89 -1.86
CA GLU A 149 -23.13 13.65 -2.55
C GLU A 149 -24.36 12.72 -2.54
N GLY A 150 -24.88 12.45 -3.74
CA GLY A 150 -25.93 11.45 -3.96
C GLY A 150 -25.48 10.04 -3.59
N PRO A 151 -26.40 9.06 -3.57
CA PRO A 151 -26.09 7.68 -3.19
C PRO A 151 -24.99 7.10 -4.08
N PRO A 152 -24.07 6.27 -3.53
CA PRO A 152 -23.02 5.66 -4.32
C PRO A 152 -23.64 4.75 -5.38
N GLU A 153 -23.28 5.01 -6.63
CA GLU A 153 -23.66 4.21 -7.78
C GLU A 153 -23.18 2.76 -7.59
N ALA A 154 -23.99 1.79 -8.01
CA ALA A 154 -23.67 0.37 -7.85
C ALA A 154 -22.32 0.04 -8.54
N PRO A 155 -21.48 -0.84 -7.97
CA PRO A 155 -20.20 -1.17 -8.57
C PRO A 155 -20.44 -1.81 -9.95
N ALA A 156 -19.99 -1.12 -10.99
CA ALA A 156 -20.01 -1.61 -12.36
C ALA A 156 -19.24 -2.95 -12.44
N GLU A 157 -19.75 -3.88 -13.23
CA GLU A 157 -19.13 -5.20 -13.40
C GLU A 157 -17.70 -5.06 -13.93
N ALA A 158 -16.77 -5.79 -13.30
CA ALA A 158 -15.36 -5.80 -13.69
C ALA A 158 -15.23 -6.36 -15.12
N GLY A 159 -14.90 -5.52 -16.09
CA GLY A 159 -14.49 -5.95 -17.42
C GLY A 159 -15.13 -5.34 -18.65
N THR A 160 -15.75 -4.16 -18.54
CA THR A 160 -16.14 -3.38 -19.72
C THR A 160 -15.01 -2.48 -20.25
N GLY A 161 -13.86 -2.42 -19.57
CA GLY A 161 -12.71 -1.62 -20.01
C GLY A 161 -11.97 -2.25 -21.20
N PRO A 162 -11.19 -1.45 -21.95
CA PRO A 162 -10.46 -1.94 -23.11
C PRO A 162 -9.35 -2.90 -22.67
N HIS A 163 -8.90 -3.73 -23.60
CA HIS A 163 -7.72 -4.53 -23.41
C HIS A 163 -6.48 -3.69 -23.73
N PHE A 164 -5.54 -3.67 -22.78
CA PHE A 164 -4.22 -3.12 -23.00
C PHE A 164 -3.27 -4.24 -23.39
N GLY A 165 -2.52 -4.05 -24.49
CA GLY A 165 -1.41 -4.93 -24.84
C GLY A 165 -0.34 -4.97 -23.75
N GLU A 166 0.65 -5.85 -23.91
CA GLU A 166 1.77 -5.99 -22.97
C GLU A 166 2.33 -4.61 -22.57
N CYS A 167 2.44 -4.38 -21.25
CA CYS A 167 2.90 -3.11 -20.69
C CYS A 167 2.15 -1.85 -21.17
N GLY A 168 0.83 -1.95 -21.35
CA GLY A 168 0.05 -0.82 -21.85
C GLY A 168 0.25 -0.58 -23.34
N GLY A 169 0.77 -1.57 -24.07
CA GLY A 169 1.16 -1.45 -25.48
C GLY A 169 2.41 -0.59 -25.71
N VAL A 170 3.26 -0.39 -24.71
CA VAL A 170 4.47 0.47 -24.81
C VAL A 170 5.74 -0.36 -24.63
N THR A 171 6.74 -0.16 -25.50
CA THR A 171 8.01 -0.90 -25.41
C THR A 171 9.02 -0.23 -24.47
N THR A 172 10.03 -0.99 -24.03
CA THR A 172 11.13 -0.47 -23.20
C THR A 172 11.85 0.70 -23.87
N GLU A 173 12.10 0.62 -25.17
CA GLU A 173 12.77 1.67 -25.94
C GLU A 173 11.94 2.95 -25.98
N GLU A 174 10.62 2.83 -26.07
CA GLU A 174 9.70 3.96 -26.00
C GLU A 174 9.68 4.59 -24.61
N VAL A 175 9.66 3.78 -23.54
CA VAL A 175 9.74 4.29 -22.16
C VAL A 175 11.05 5.05 -21.95
N ILE A 176 12.20 4.50 -22.36
CA ILE A 176 13.51 5.17 -22.28
C ILE A 176 13.49 6.49 -23.06
N ARG A 177 13.00 6.46 -24.30
CA ARG A 177 12.96 7.64 -25.17
C ARG A 177 12.05 8.74 -24.63
N ILE A 178 10.89 8.39 -24.10
CA ILE A 178 9.87 9.34 -23.62
C ILE A 178 10.25 9.93 -22.27
N THR A 179 10.75 9.10 -21.35
CA THR A 179 11.17 9.57 -20.02
C THR A 179 12.54 10.25 -20.04
N GLY A 180 13.39 9.94 -21.02
CA GLY A 180 14.78 10.37 -21.07
C GLY A 180 15.68 9.66 -20.05
N PHE A 181 15.17 8.63 -19.36
CA PHE A 181 15.93 7.89 -18.36
C PHE A 181 16.82 6.83 -19.01
N GLY A 182 18.13 6.99 -18.86
CA GLY A 182 19.10 5.99 -19.30
C GLY A 182 19.12 4.75 -18.40
N GLY A 183 19.44 3.59 -18.99
CA GLY A 183 19.71 2.36 -18.24
C GLY A 183 18.47 1.68 -17.64
N LEU A 184 17.27 2.09 -18.03
CA LEU A 184 16.04 1.42 -17.60
C LEU A 184 15.99 -0.02 -18.10
N GLN A 185 15.73 -0.95 -17.19
CA GLN A 185 15.47 -2.36 -17.49
C GLN A 185 14.08 -2.74 -17.02
N ASN A 186 13.36 -3.54 -17.79
CA ASN A 186 12.05 -4.04 -17.41
C ASN A 186 12.20 -5.13 -16.32
N MET A 187 11.99 -4.72 -15.07
CA MET A 187 12.19 -5.55 -13.88
C MET A 187 10.92 -6.31 -13.47
N VAL A 188 9.75 -5.78 -13.83
CA VAL A 188 8.45 -6.41 -13.60
C VAL A 188 7.73 -6.43 -14.92
N ASN A 189 7.36 -7.63 -15.40
CA ASN A 189 6.55 -7.78 -16.59
C ASN A 189 5.53 -8.89 -16.35
N ASN A 190 4.27 -8.51 -16.16
CA ASN A 190 3.15 -9.43 -16.06
C ASN A 190 1.88 -8.81 -16.66
N THR A 191 0.80 -9.59 -16.66
CA THR A 191 -0.46 -9.24 -17.34
C THR A 191 -1.14 -7.97 -16.84
N SER A 192 -0.80 -7.50 -15.64
CA SER A 192 -1.44 -6.32 -15.04
C SER A 192 -0.46 -5.22 -14.66
N SER A 193 0.84 -5.42 -14.86
CA SER A 193 1.83 -4.43 -14.46
C SER A 193 3.15 -4.60 -15.20
N CYS A 194 3.74 -3.46 -15.56
CA CYS A 194 5.12 -3.38 -15.97
C CYS A 194 5.87 -2.34 -15.15
N GLU A 195 7.15 -2.61 -14.85
CA GLU A 195 8.01 -1.62 -14.22
C GLU A 195 9.41 -1.66 -14.81
N TRP A 196 9.88 -0.48 -15.20
CA TRP A 196 11.23 -0.23 -15.63
C TRP A 196 11.98 0.54 -14.54
N SER A 197 13.17 0.06 -14.19
CA SER A 197 14.02 0.70 -13.19
C SER A 197 15.45 0.82 -13.69
N SER A 198 16.13 1.90 -13.34
CA SER A 198 17.56 2.08 -13.68
C SER A 198 18.48 1.21 -12.83
N ASN A 199 17.97 0.62 -11.73
CA ASN A 199 18.71 -0.31 -10.89
C ASN A 199 17.81 -1.35 -10.21
N ASN A 200 18.40 -2.43 -9.71
CA ASN A 200 17.69 -3.53 -9.04
C ASN A 200 17.09 -3.17 -7.67
N LEU A 201 17.45 -2.00 -7.12
CA LEU A 201 17.01 -1.53 -5.81
C LEU A 201 15.85 -0.52 -5.90
N ARG A 202 15.43 -0.14 -7.10
CA ARG A 202 14.41 0.90 -7.40
C ARG A 202 14.70 2.24 -6.74
N SER A 203 15.96 2.50 -6.37
CA SER A 203 16.36 3.76 -5.74
C SER A 203 16.59 4.88 -6.77
N GLY A 204 16.78 4.52 -8.04
CA GLY A 204 16.98 5.46 -9.14
C GLY A 204 15.68 5.81 -9.86
N ALA A 205 15.80 6.16 -11.14
CA ALA A 205 14.68 6.46 -12.01
C ALA A 205 13.80 5.22 -12.26
N VAL A 206 12.49 5.40 -12.20
CA VAL A 206 11.49 4.34 -12.37
C VAL A 206 10.35 4.83 -13.26
N ALA A 207 9.85 3.95 -14.11
CA ALA A 207 8.57 4.12 -14.78
C ALA A 207 7.74 2.85 -14.57
N SER A 208 6.45 2.96 -14.30
CA SER A 208 5.56 1.81 -14.17
C SER A 208 4.22 2.04 -14.83
N PHE A 209 3.67 0.94 -15.35
CA PHE A 209 2.31 0.84 -15.85
C PHE A 209 1.57 -0.18 -14.99
N ASN A 210 0.41 0.18 -14.46
CA ASN A 210 -0.45 -0.70 -13.70
C ASN A 210 -1.86 -0.71 -14.31
N TRP A 211 -2.45 -1.89 -14.48
CA TRP A 211 -3.82 -2.06 -14.95
C TRP A 211 -4.69 -2.71 -13.88
N TYR A 212 -5.73 -2.00 -13.47
CA TYR A 212 -6.63 -2.39 -12.40
C TYR A 212 -8.02 -2.71 -12.96
N ARG A 213 -8.52 -3.91 -12.66
CA ARG A 213 -9.84 -4.38 -13.10
C ARG A 213 -10.80 -4.51 -11.93
N GLY A 214 -12.01 -3.98 -12.08
CA GLY A 214 -13.05 -4.00 -11.05
C GLY A 214 -12.74 -3.13 -9.83
N SER A 215 -11.99 -2.05 -10.02
CA SER A 215 -11.67 -1.08 -8.98
C SER A 215 -11.94 0.33 -9.48
N PRO A 216 -12.83 1.10 -8.86
CA PRO A 216 -13.08 2.47 -9.28
C PRO A 216 -11.83 3.33 -9.05
N ILE A 217 -11.53 4.20 -10.02
CA ILE A 217 -10.37 5.10 -10.00
C ILE A 217 -10.35 6.02 -8.77
N ASP A 218 -11.52 6.36 -8.22
CA ASP A 218 -11.67 7.29 -7.08
C ASP A 218 -10.93 6.81 -5.84
N ARG A 219 -10.83 5.49 -5.66
CA ARG A 219 -10.08 4.92 -4.55
C ARG A 219 -8.59 5.24 -4.65
N GLU A 220 -7.99 5.11 -5.83
CA GLU A 220 -6.57 5.45 -6.00
C GLU A 220 -6.35 6.95 -6.01
N ARG A 221 -7.27 7.73 -6.59
CA ARG A 221 -7.24 9.19 -6.50
C ARG A 221 -7.20 9.66 -5.04
N ALA A 222 -8.01 9.05 -4.16
CA ALA A 222 -8.02 9.36 -2.74
C ALA A 222 -6.68 9.01 -2.06
N THR A 223 -6.02 7.91 -2.47
CA THR A 223 -4.65 7.59 -2.02
C THR A 223 -3.67 8.67 -2.45
N GLU A 224 -3.71 9.07 -3.74
CA GLU A 224 -2.76 10.06 -4.28
C GLU A 224 -2.93 11.45 -3.67
N GLN A 225 -4.14 11.83 -3.28
CA GLN A 225 -4.40 13.08 -2.54
C GLN A 225 -3.73 13.10 -1.16
N LEU A 226 -3.40 11.93 -0.59
CA LEU A 226 -2.72 11.83 0.70
C LEU A 226 -1.19 11.75 0.55
N SER A 227 -0.69 11.23 -0.57
CA SER A 227 0.75 11.00 -0.81
C SER A 227 1.43 12.07 -1.65
N ARG A 228 0.69 12.83 -2.47
CA ARG A 228 1.26 13.80 -3.42
C ARG A 228 1.03 15.24 -3.00
N ALA A 229 1.93 16.11 -3.45
CA ALA A 229 1.82 17.54 -3.21
C ALA A 229 0.64 18.17 -3.97
N VAL A 230 0.39 17.68 -5.18
CA VAL A 230 -0.70 18.17 -6.03
C VAL A 230 -1.42 17.00 -6.68
N THR A 231 -2.75 17.05 -6.69
CA THR A 231 -3.63 16.16 -7.46
C THR A 231 -4.65 17.01 -8.19
N LYS A 232 -4.83 16.76 -9.50
CA LYS A 232 -5.81 17.47 -10.34
C LYS A 232 -6.55 16.47 -11.22
N ASP A 233 -7.78 16.81 -11.56
CA ASP A 233 -8.53 16.07 -12.57
C ASP A 233 -7.97 16.39 -13.95
N ILE A 234 -7.95 15.38 -14.82
CA ILE A 234 -7.54 15.52 -16.22
C ILE A 234 -8.48 14.74 -17.13
N GLU A 235 -8.38 15.07 -18.41
CA GLU A 235 -8.96 14.28 -19.49
C GLU A 235 -7.87 14.03 -20.54
N ILE A 236 -7.74 12.79 -20.99
CA ILE A 236 -6.83 12.41 -22.09
C ILE A 236 -7.65 11.59 -23.08
N ASN A 237 -7.69 12.03 -24.33
CA ASN A 237 -8.40 11.37 -25.44
C ASN A 237 -9.88 11.05 -25.09
N GLY A 238 -10.57 11.95 -24.39
CA GLY A 238 -11.97 11.78 -23.97
C GLY A 238 -12.19 10.91 -22.73
N HIS A 239 -11.12 10.38 -22.13
CA HIS A 239 -11.17 9.58 -20.92
C HIS A 239 -10.79 10.41 -19.70
N LYS A 240 -11.68 10.39 -18.69
CA LYS A 240 -11.47 11.09 -17.43
C LYS A 240 -10.46 10.36 -16.56
N GLY A 241 -9.73 11.14 -15.76
CA GLY A 241 -8.73 10.62 -14.87
C GLY A 241 -8.20 11.66 -13.90
N PHE A 242 -7.06 11.36 -13.30
CA PHE A 242 -6.32 12.31 -12.47
C PHE A 242 -4.86 12.35 -12.89
N ILE A 243 -4.21 13.47 -12.56
CA ILE A 243 -2.76 13.60 -12.51
C ILE A 243 -2.36 14.00 -11.10
N ALA A 244 -1.37 13.33 -10.54
CA ALA A 244 -0.85 13.62 -9.22
C ALA A 244 0.68 13.67 -9.25
N TRP A 245 1.29 14.61 -8.54
CA TRP A 245 2.74 14.77 -8.59
C TRP A 245 3.34 15.43 -7.35
N ASP A 246 4.64 15.23 -7.19
CA ASP A 246 5.50 15.99 -6.30
C ASP A 246 6.79 16.39 -7.06
N ASN A 247 7.89 16.65 -6.35
CA ASN A 247 9.12 17.10 -6.98
C ASN A 247 9.80 16.03 -7.83
N THR A 248 9.61 14.74 -7.53
CA THR A 248 10.37 13.66 -8.18
C THR A 248 9.49 12.67 -8.92
N ILE A 249 8.17 12.70 -8.75
CA ILE A 249 7.25 11.75 -9.36
C ILE A 249 6.02 12.42 -9.96
N CYS A 250 5.51 11.84 -11.05
CA CYS A 250 4.22 12.18 -11.64
C CYS A 250 3.45 10.92 -12.05
N GLU A 251 2.19 10.86 -11.63
CA GLU A 251 1.30 9.72 -11.78
C GLU A 251 0.03 10.16 -12.50
N ILE A 252 -0.43 9.34 -13.44
CA ILE A 252 -1.66 9.57 -14.20
C ILE A 252 -2.49 8.30 -14.21
N GLY A 253 -3.66 8.35 -13.60
CA GLY A 253 -4.70 7.33 -13.71
C GLY A 253 -5.76 7.73 -14.72
N ILE A 254 -6.18 6.81 -15.61
CA ILE A 254 -7.24 7.02 -16.62
C ILE A 254 -8.32 5.93 -16.51
N ALA A 255 -9.57 6.36 -16.37
CA ALA A 255 -10.71 5.49 -16.10
C ALA A 255 -11.40 4.95 -17.36
N PHE A 256 -11.89 3.72 -17.24
CA PHE A 256 -12.70 2.98 -18.22
C PHE A 256 -13.81 2.21 -17.49
N GLY A 257 -14.85 2.93 -17.06
CA GLY A 257 -15.94 2.35 -16.27
C GLY A 257 -15.44 1.86 -14.91
N ALA A 258 -15.53 0.55 -14.66
CA ALA A 258 -15.06 -0.09 -13.42
C ALA A 258 -13.55 -0.37 -13.40
N ASP A 259 -12.85 -0.13 -14.51
CA ASP A 259 -11.44 -0.42 -14.68
C ASP A 259 -10.67 0.91 -14.84
N PHE A 260 -9.38 0.91 -14.55
CA PHE A 260 -8.48 2.03 -14.90
C PHE A 260 -7.06 1.52 -15.10
N PHE A 261 -6.25 2.27 -15.83
CA PHE A 261 -4.80 2.09 -15.83
C PHE A 261 -4.13 3.29 -15.19
N GLU A 262 -2.89 3.09 -14.78
CA GLU A 262 -2.06 4.12 -14.19
C GLU A 262 -0.64 4.05 -14.76
N TRP A 263 -0.11 5.21 -15.14
CA TRP A 263 1.32 5.39 -15.37
C TRP A 263 1.93 6.18 -14.22
N SER A 264 3.06 5.72 -13.70
CA SER A 264 3.86 6.43 -12.70
C SER A 264 5.28 6.60 -13.22
N VAL A 265 5.78 7.83 -13.22
CA VAL A 265 7.15 8.15 -13.67
C VAL A 265 7.84 8.91 -12.55
N ARG A 266 8.95 8.35 -12.05
CA ARG A 266 9.76 8.94 -11.00
C ARG A 266 11.19 9.12 -11.48
N ALA A 267 11.69 10.34 -11.39
CA ALA A 267 13.10 10.63 -11.61
C ALA A 267 13.97 10.16 -10.44
N ASP A 268 15.25 9.94 -10.71
CA ASP A 268 16.25 9.77 -9.65
C ASP A 268 16.30 11.04 -8.78
N TYR A 269 16.50 10.92 -7.47
CA TYR A 269 16.66 12.07 -6.58
C TYR A 269 17.88 12.94 -6.93
N ALA A 270 18.87 12.36 -7.60
CA ALA A 270 20.02 13.09 -8.14
C ALA A 270 19.75 13.76 -9.50
N SER A 271 18.56 13.55 -10.10
CA SER A 271 18.20 14.12 -11.39
C SER A 271 17.81 15.60 -11.26
N GLU A 272 18.31 16.44 -12.17
CA GLU A 272 17.86 17.82 -12.33
C GLU A 272 16.60 17.95 -13.21
N MET A 273 15.90 16.83 -13.47
CA MET A 273 14.72 16.85 -14.32
C MET A 273 13.56 17.57 -13.64
N SER A 274 12.96 18.54 -14.35
CA SER A 274 11.81 19.27 -13.82
C SER A 274 10.58 18.36 -13.72
N THR A 275 9.74 18.61 -12.71
CA THR A 275 8.42 18.00 -12.56
C THR A 275 7.57 18.10 -13.82
N GLU A 276 7.67 19.21 -14.56
CA GLU A 276 7.00 19.40 -15.84
C GLU A 276 7.39 18.33 -16.87
N LYS A 277 8.69 18.08 -17.05
CA LYS A 277 9.18 17.03 -17.95
C LYS A 277 8.76 15.63 -17.52
N ILE A 278 8.75 15.36 -16.21
CA ILE A 278 8.28 14.09 -15.66
C ILE A 278 6.80 13.90 -16.04
N CYS A 279 5.96 14.90 -15.77
CA CYS A 279 4.54 14.84 -16.08
C CYS A 279 4.24 14.80 -17.58
N ASP A 280 5.02 15.46 -18.43
CA ASP A 280 4.86 15.39 -19.89
C ASP A 280 5.19 14.00 -20.44
N ALA A 281 6.21 13.34 -19.88
CA ALA A 281 6.51 11.95 -20.16
C ALA A 281 5.34 11.04 -19.74
N THR A 282 4.82 11.20 -18.52
CA THR A 282 3.66 10.44 -18.02
C THR A 282 2.44 10.64 -18.93
N ARG A 283 2.12 11.88 -19.33
CA ARG A 283 1.01 12.18 -20.26
C ARG A 283 1.18 11.49 -21.59
N THR A 284 2.40 11.45 -22.11
CA THR A 284 2.70 10.83 -23.40
C THR A 284 2.51 9.33 -23.36
N LEU A 285 3.00 8.68 -22.30
CA LEU A 285 2.81 7.25 -22.07
C LEU A 285 1.33 6.90 -21.91
N SER A 286 0.57 7.66 -21.11
CA SER A 286 -0.87 7.45 -20.95
C SER A 286 -1.62 7.57 -22.27
N ARG A 287 -1.30 8.56 -23.11
CA ARG A 287 -1.91 8.73 -24.43
C ARG A 287 -1.65 7.53 -25.34
N MET A 288 -0.40 7.05 -25.38
CA MET A 288 -0.03 5.88 -26.18
C MET A 288 -0.78 4.63 -25.75
N SER A 289 -0.95 4.42 -24.44
CA SER A 289 -1.71 3.27 -23.93
C SER A 289 -3.18 3.32 -24.30
N ILE A 290 -3.80 4.51 -24.33
CA ILE A 290 -5.18 4.69 -24.80
C ILE A 290 -5.27 4.37 -26.30
N GLU A 291 -4.40 4.98 -27.12
CA GLU A 291 -4.41 4.83 -28.58
C GLU A 291 -4.16 3.41 -29.07
N ARG A 292 -3.46 2.59 -28.26
CA ARG A 292 -3.11 1.20 -28.58
C ARG A 292 -3.99 0.17 -27.87
N SER A 293 -4.97 0.62 -27.11
CA SER A 293 -5.95 -0.26 -26.47
C SER A 293 -6.99 -0.75 -27.47
N SER A 294 -7.53 -1.96 -27.25
CA SER A 294 -8.51 -2.63 -28.13
C SER A 294 -9.79 -3.00 -27.40
#